data_AF-A0AAV4NLW9-F1
#
_entry.id   AF-A0AAV4NLW9-F1
#
_cell.length_a   1.000
_cell.length_b   1.000
_cell.length_c   1.000
_cell.angle_alpha   90.00
_cell.angle_beta   90.00
_cell.angle_gamma   90.00
#
_symmetry.space_group_name_H-M   'P 1'
#
loop_
_entity.id
_entity.type
_entity.pdbx_description
1 polymer ?
#
loop_
_entity_poly.entity_id
_entity_poly.type
_entity_poly.pdbx_seq_one_letter_code
_entity_poly.pdbx_strand_id
1 'polypeptide(L)'
;MEANLTLDIVKFYPFPGYNLYLLPKYRKVASGILVGIKDTLTADFEICKEMGESEDKSEIIKLEVWKKSCRFKIYALYVPPGSKNPTCLHYPSIIRLLSLVT
;
A
#
# COMPACT_ATOMS: atom_id res chain seq x y z
N MET A 1 7.48 -22.17 -7.67
CA MET A 1 7.92 -20.83 -8.10
C MET A 1 7.23 -19.83 -7.18
N GLU A 2 7.96 -19.20 -6.27
CA GLU A 2 7.39 -18.22 -5.34
C GLU A 2 7.26 -16.87 -6.04
N ALA A 3 6.04 -16.36 -6.14
CA ALA A 3 5.77 -15.00 -6.59
C ALA A 3 6.08 -14.04 -5.43
N ASN A 4 7.37 -13.80 -5.18
CA ASN A 4 7.83 -12.79 -4.25
C ASN A 4 7.87 -11.46 -5.02
N LEU A 5 6.92 -10.57 -4.72
CA LEU A 5 6.89 -9.24 -5.32
C LEU A 5 8.05 -8.42 -4.73
N THR A 6 9.17 -8.31 -5.44
CA THR A 6 10.32 -7.48 -5.04
C THR A 6 10.17 -6.06 -5.57
N LEU A 7 10.94 -5.11 -5.02
CA LEU A 7 10.99 -3.72 -5.52
C LEU A 7 11.34 -3.65 -7.02
N ASP A 8 12.00 -4.66 -7.57
CA ASP A 8 12.29 -4.76 -9.00
C ASP A 8 11.04 -4.85 -9.87
N ILE A 9 9.91 -5.30 -9.33
CA ILE A 9 8.67 -5.43 -10.08
C ILE A 9 7.95 -4.10 -10.27
N VAL A 10 8.23 -3.13 -9.40
CA VAL A 10 7.73 -1.74 -9.53
C VAL A 10 8.11 -1.15 -10.90
N LYS A 11 9.25 -1.58 -11.47
CA LYS A 11 9.74 -1.19 -12.80
C LYS A 11 8.79 -1.64 -13.94
N PHE A 12 8.02 -2.70 -13.74
CA PHE A 12 7.04 -3.21 -14.72
C PHE A 12 5.67 -2.53 -14.62
N TYR A 13 5.45 -1.67 -13.62
CA TYR A 13 4.22 -0.90 -13.45
C TYR A 13 4.48 0.60 -13.67
N PRO A 14 4.78 1.05 -14.90
CA PRO A 14 5.01 2.46 -15.13
C PRO A 14 3.73 3.25 -14.93
N PHE A 15 3.73 4.11 -13.91
CA PHE A 15 2.70 5.12 -13.69
C PHE A 15 3.34 6.51 -13.87
N PRO A 16 3.34 7.07 -15.10
CA PRO A 16 3.95 8.36 -15.37
C PRO A 16 3.40 9.46 -14.45
N GLY A 17 4.29 10.26 -13.87
CA GLY A 17 3.93 11.31 -12.91
C GLY A 17 3.69 10.82 -11.48
N TYR A 18 4.03 9.57 -11.16
CA TYR A 18 3.89 9.00 -9.83
C TYR A 18 5.18 8.29 -9.37
N ASN A 19 5.58 8.57 -8.13
CA ASN A 19 6.50 7.74 -7.37
C ASN A 19 5.72 6.56 -6.77
N LEU A 20 6.28 5.36 -6.90
CA LEU A 20 5.62 4.12 -6.47
C LEU A 20 6.31 3.55 -5.23
N TYR A 21 5.49 3.17 -4.26
CA TYR A 21 5.92 2.52 -3.03
C TYR A 21 5.23 1.17 -2.94
N LEU A 22 6.01 0.13 -2.64
CA LEU A 22 5.52 -1.23 -2.52
C LEU A 22 5.74 -1.71 -1.09
N LEU A 23 4.67 -2.18 -0.45
CA LEU A 23 4.78 -3.09 0.68
C LEU A 23 4.97 -4.51 0.11
N PRO A 24 6.17 -5.11 0.22
CA PRO A 24 6.41 -6.44 -0.30
C PRO A 24 5.59 -7.49 0.44
N LYS A 25 5.25 -8.55 -0.28
CA LYS A 25 4.43 -9.68 0.15
C LYS A 25 5.12 -10.47 1.27
N TYR A 26 4.42 -10.77 2.37
CA TYR A 26 4.95 -11.63 3.45
C TYR A 26 4.64 -13.14 3.26
N ARG A 27 3.67 -13.54 2.42
CA ARG A 27 3.25 -14.97 2.28
C ARG A 27 2.86 -15.43 0.88
N LYS A 28 2.51 -16.70 0.71
CA LYS A 28 2.02 -17.30 -0.55
C LYS A 28 0.72 -16.69 -1.10
N VAL A 29 -0.14 -16.13 -0.25
CA VAL A 29 -1.37 -15.43 -0.67
C VAL A 29 -1.00 -14.05 -1.19
N ALA A 30 -1.52 -13.64 -2.35
CA ALA A 30 -1.32 -12.32 -2.96
C ALA A 30 -1.75 -11.17 -2.04
N SER A 31 -0.89 -10.81 -1.08
CA SER A 31 -0.97 -9.60 -0.28
C SER A 31 0.18 -8.68 -0.66
N GLY A 32 -0.11 -7.38 -0.67
CA GLY A 32 0.81 -6.38 -1.14
C GLY A 32 0.06 -5.10 -1.44
N ILE A 33 0.57 -4.00 -0.91
CA ILE A 33 0.00 -2.68 -1.12
C ILE A 33 0.93 -1.92 -2.06
N LEU A 34 0.45 -1.59 -3.26
CA LEU A 34 1.12 -0.67 -4.17
C LEU A 34 0.48 0.72 -4.04
N VAL A 35 1.30 1.70 -3.68
CA VAL A 35 0.88 3.09 -3.53
C VAL A 35 1.53 3.93 -4.62
N GLY A 36 0.72 4.64 -5.40
CA GLY A 36 1.19 5.70 -6.27
C GLY A 36 0.98 7.08 -5.67
N ILE A 37 2.06 7.85 -5.52
CA ILE A 37 2.04 9.24 -5.05
C ILE A 37 2.53 10.13 -6.18
N LYS A 38 1.83 11.23 -6.49
CA LYS A 38 2.29 12.16 -7.53
C LYS A 38 3.73 12.61 -7.26
N ASP A 39 4.57 12.57 -8.28
CA ASP A 39 5.99 12.93 -8.21
C ASP A 39 6.26 14.36 -7.71
N THR A 40 5.32 15.28 -7.96
CA THR A 40 5.33 16.65 -7.46
C THR A 40 5.13 16.80 -5.94
N LEU A 41 4.77 15.72 -5.24
CA LEU A 41 4.47 15.73 -3.80
C LEU A 41 5.61 15.07 -3.03
N THR A 42 5.98 15.68 -1.90
CA THR A 42 6.84 15.02 -0.91
C THR A 42 5.99 14.10 -0.07
N ALA A 43 6.46 12.88 0.14
CA ALA A 43 5.78 11.92 0.99
C ALA A 43 6.75 11.06 1.79
N ASP A 44 6.28 10.63 2.95
CA ASP A 44 6.92 9.66 3.83
C ASP A 44 6.04 8.42 3.90
N PHE A 45 6.68 7.25 3.83
CA PHE A 45 6.03 5.96 3.76
C PHE A 45 6.52 5.10 4.91
N GLU A 46 5.58 4.71 5.77
CA GLU A 46 5.86 3.95 6.98
C GLU A 46 5.00 2.68 6.98
N ILE A 47 5.64 1.53 7.20
CA ILE A 47 4.95 0.26 7.41
C ILE A 47 4.64 0.18 8.91
N CYS A 48 3.38 0.40 9.28
CA CYS A 48 2.96 0.34 10.68
C CYS A 48 2.73 -1.09 11.14
N LYS A 49 2.29 -1.96 10.23
CA LYS A 49 2.00 -3.36 10.53
C LYS A 49 2.13 -4.24 9.29
N GLU A 50 2.95 -5.27 9.42
CA GLU A 50 3.05 -6.36 8.44
C GLU A 50 2.12 -7.51 8.82
N MET A 51 1.74 -8.33 7.84
CA MET A 51 0.87 -9.47 8.06
C MET A 51 1.55 -10.56 8.89
N GLY A 52 1.17 -10.69 10.16
CA GLY A 52 1.68 -11.72 11.08
C GLY A 52 1.15 -13.14 10.80
N GLU A 53 1.75 -14.15 11.43
CA GLU A 53 1.31 -15.58 11.34
C GLU A 53 0.03 -15.88 12.10
N SER A 54 -0.35 -14.98 13.00
CA SER A 54 -1.54 -15.09 13.85
C SER A 54 -2.84 -14.70 13.12
N GLU A 55 -3.96 -14.80 13.84
CA GLU A 55 -5.33 -14.53 13.36
C GLU A 55 -5.53 -13.13 12.77
N ASP A 56 -4.67 -12.19 13.15
CA ASP A 56 -4.72 -10.81 12.66
C ASP A 56 -3.96 -10.68 11.34
N LYS A 57 -4.66 -11.03 10.27
CA LYS A 57 -4.14 -11.02 8.90
C LYS A 57 -4.18 -9.64 8.27
N SER A 58 -4.00 -8.54 8.99
CA SER A 58 -4.06 -7.19 8.41
C SER A 58 -2.69 -6.59 8.11
N GLU A 59 -2.61 -5.80 7.05
CA GLU A 59 -1.45 -4.97 6.71
C GLU A 59 -1.86 -3.51 6.85
N ILE A 60 -1.03 -2.70 7.52
CA ILE A 60 -1.28 -1.27 7.72
C ILE A 60 -0.05 -0.49 7.29
N ILE A 61 -0.27 0.46 6.39
CA ILE A 61 0.71 1.47 6.04
C ILE A 61 0.20 2.84 6.42
N LYS A 62 1.15 3.72 6.73
CA LYS A 62 0.92 5.14 6.93
C LYS A 62 1.69 5.92 5.88
N LEU A 63 0.98 6.85 5.27
CA LEU A 63 1.46 7.77 4.28
C LEU A 63 1.31 9.17 4.85
N GLU A 64 2.41 9.89 4.93
CA GLU A 64 2.35 11.32 5.17
C GLU A 64 2.67 12.04 3.89
N VAL A 65 1.78 12.92 3.44
CA VAL A 65 1.92 13.63 2.17
C VAL A 65 1.91 15.12 2.45
N TRP A 66 2.94 15.81 1.96
CA TRP A 66 3.05 17.26 2.05
C TRP A 66 2.64 17.88 0.72
N LYS A 67 1.72 18.84 0.79
CA LYS A 67 1.33 19.67 -0.36
C LYS A 67 1.29 21.11 0.11
N LYS A 68 2.24 21.93 -0.36
CA LYS A 68 2.45 23.30 0.12
C LYS A 68 2.66 23.31 1.64
N SER A 69 1.92 24.13 2.39
CA SER A 69 1.96 24.21 3.86
C SER A 69 1.06 23.19 4.56
N CYS A 70 0.41 22.28 3.82
CA CYS A 70 -0.49 21.28 4.39
C CYS A 70 0.19 19.90 4.45
N ARG A 71 0.03 19.22 5.59
CA ARG A 71 0.43 17.83 5.80
C ARG A 71 -0.82 16.98 5.96
N PHE A 72 -0.92 15.93 5.16
CA PHE A 72 -2.00 14.94 5.21
C PHE A 72 -1.43 13.63 5.75
N LYS A 73 -2.13 13.02 6.71
CA LYS A 73 -1.82 11.67 7.19
C LYS A 73 -2.90 10.73 6.65
N ILE A 74 -2.49 9.74 5.88
CA ILE A 74 -3.37 8.72 5.32
C ILE A 74 -2.92 7.37 5.85
N TYR A 75 -3.88 6.59 6.34
CA TYR A 75 -3.66 5.19 6.69
C TYR A 75 -4.34 4.33 5.63
N ALA A 76 -3.62 3.36 5.09
CA ALA A 76 -4.21 2.33 4.25
C ALA A 76 -4.14 1.00 4.99
N LEU A 77 -5.26 0.30 5.00
CA LEU A 77 -5.46 -0.98 5.65
C LEU A 77 -5.81 -2.00 4.56
N TYR A 78 -5.05 -3.07 4.46
CA TYR A 78 -5.45 -4.24 3.71
C TYR A 78 -5.86 -5.34 4.68
N VAL A 79 -7.04 -5.91 4.45
CA VAL A 79 -7.52 -7.08 5.17
C VAL A 79 -7.92 -8.15 4.14
N PRO A 80 -7.30 -9.34 4.17
CA PRO A 80 -7.54 -10.38 3.19
C PRO A 80 -8.97 -10.95 3.32
N PRO A 81 -9.54 -11.42 2.20
CA PRO A 81 -10.90 -11.95 2.18
C PRO A 81 -11.05 -13.13 3.16
N GLY A 82 -12.19 -13.16 3.86
CA GLY A 82 -12.50 -14.17 4.89
C GLY A 82 -12.13 -13.76 6.31
N SER A 83 -11.52 -12.59 6.52
CA SER A 83 -11.42 -11.97 7.84
C SER A 83 -12.78 -11.48 8.34
N LYS A 84 -13.08 -11.65 9.63
CA LYS A 84 -14.36 -11.19 10.24
C LYS A 84 -14.47 -9.66 10.41
N ASN A 85 -13.44 -8.89 10.06
CA ASN A 85 -13.45 -7.43 10.21
C ASN A 85 -13.92 -6.76 8.92
N PRO A 86 -15.00 -5.94 8.95
CA PRO A 86 -15.39 -5.14 7.81
C PRO A 86 -14.49 -3.90 7.77
N THR A 87 -14.01 -3.49 6.59
CA THR A 87 -13.61 -2.09 6.45
C THR A 87 -13.77 -1.59 5.03
N CYS A 88 -14.66 -0.61 4.88
CA CYS A 88 -14.73 0.28 3.75
C CYS A 88 -13.63 1.33 3.90
N LEU A 89 -12.88 1.60 2.82
CA LEU A 89 -11.88 2.67 2.79
C LEU A 89 -12.32 3.73 1.79
N HIS A 90 -12.53 4.95 2.27
CA HIS A 90 -12.81 6.11 1.43
C HIS A 90 -11.51 6.88 1.22
N TYR A 91 -11.05 6.98 -0.03
CA TYR A 91 -9.78 7.62 -0.37
C TYR A 91 -10.00 8.97 -1.06
N PRO A 92 -9.26 10.02 -0.68
CA PRO A 92 -9.23 11.26 -1.47
C PRO A 92 -8.57 11.00 -2.83
N SER A 93 -9.04 11.66 -3.88
CA SER A 93 -8.67 11.47 -5.30
C SER A 93 -7.18 11.72 -5.64
N ILE A 94 -6.36 12.10 -4.67
CA ILE A 94 -4.91 12.26 -4.77
C ILE A 94 -4.13 10.94 -4.57
N ILE A 95 -4.77 9.90 -4.03
CA ILE A 95 -4.14 8.61 -3.73
C ILE A 95 -4.85 7.52 -4.53
N ARG A 96 -4.08 6.77 -5.32
CA ARG A 96 -4.54 5.53 -5.92
C ARG A 96 -3.92 4.37 -5.16
N LEU A 97 -4.78 3.61 -4.48
CA LEU A 97 -4.41 2.32 -3.92
C LEU A 97 -4.82 1.22 -4.89
N LEU A 98 -3.85 0.45 -5.37
CA LEU A 98 -4.12 -0.79 -6.10
C LEU A 98 -3.83 -1.94 -5.14
N SER A 99 -4.88 -2.60 -4.68
CA SER A 99 -4.76 -3.92 -4.05
C SER A 99 -4.51 -4.93 -5.17
N LEU A 100 -3.30 -5.47 -5.24
CA LEU A 100 -2.94 -6.51 -6.19
C LEU A 100 -3.33 -7.87 -5.59
N VAL A 101 -4.55 -8.31 -5.90
CA VAL A 101 -4.98 -9.70 -5.69
C VAL A 101 -4.71 -10.42 -7.02
N THR A 102 -3.71 -11.30 -7.05
CA THR A 102 -3.47 -12.25 -8.15
C THR A 102 -3.87 -13.64 -7.73
#